data_AF-A0A356L175-F1
#
_entry.id   AF-A0A356L175-F1
#
_cell.length_a   1.000
_cell.length_b   1.000
_cell.length_c   1.000
_cell.angle_alpha   90.00
_cell.angle_beta   90.00
_cell.angle_gamma   90.00
#
_symmetry.space_group_name_H-M   'P 1'
#
loop_
_entity.id
_entity.type
_entity.pdbx_description
1 polymer ?
#
loop_
_entity_poly.entity_id
_entity_poly.type
_entity_poly.pdbx_seq_one_letter_code
_entity_poly.pdbx_strand_id
1 'polypeptide(L)'
;EAMVAFCQGIQAAAPIDSFVTPYPDDMPGYDSKVIMAAGAFVQGSSIELSADGPIRAPYNVYFQGGLTWYHGKLGIMMSVQKMLEKGLIQL
;
A
#
# COMPACT_ATOMS: atom_id res chain seq x y z
N GLU A 1 -10.11 -7.77 -0.45
CA GLU A 1 -9.53 -7.89 0.90
C GLU A 1 -8.01 -8.03 0.89
N ALA A 2 -7.45 -8.99 0.15
CA ALA A 2 -5.99 -9.16 -0.02
C ALA A 2 -5.28 -7.87 -0.48
N MET A 3 -5.77 -7.22 -1.52
CA MET A 3 -5.27 -5.92 -2.01
C MET A 3 -5.25 -4.84 -0.91
N VAL A 4 -6.33 -4.73 -0.14
CA VAL A 4 -6.45 -3.74 0.94
C VAL A 4 -5.43 -4.03 2.04
N ALA A 5 -5.30 -5.30 2.44
CA ALA A 5 -4.32 -5.72 3.44
C ALA A 5 -2.87 -5.46 3.00
N PHE A 6 -2.58 -5.65 1.70
CA PHE A 6 -1.27 -5.36 1.13
C PHE A 6 -0.94 -3.86 1.25
N CYS A 7 -1.81 -2.97 0.76
CA CYS A 7 -1.60 -1.52 0.87
C CYS A 7 -1.51 -1.05 2.34
N GLN A 8 -2.30 -1.62 3.24
CA GLN A 8 -2.20 -1.32 4.67
C GLN A 8 -0.83 -1.71 5.26
N GLY A 9 -0.23 -2.81 4.79
CA GLY A 9 1.13 -3.19 5.18
C GLY A 9 2.20 -2.25 4.61
N ILE A 10 2.03 -1.75 3.39
CA ILE A 10 2.89 -0.70 2.83
C ILE A 10 2.82 0.57 3.67
N GLN A 11 1.62 1.03 4.04
CA GLN A 11 1.46 2.23 4.88
C GLN A 11 2.11 2.01 6.26
N ALA A 12 1.93 0.84 6.88
CA ALA A 12 2.54 0.53 8.17
C ALA A 12 4.09 0.52 8.12
N ALA A 13 4.68 0.27 6.96
CA ALA A 13 6.13 0.32 6.75
C ALA A 13 6.66 1.71 6.33
N ALA A 14 5.78 2.71 6.19
CA ALA A 14 6.15 4.03 5.75
C ALA A 14 6.87 4.84 6.85
N PRO A 15 7.78 5.76 6.51
CA PRO A 15 8.44 6.61 7.50
C PRO A 15 7.51 7.67 8.09
N ILE A 16 6.51 8.13 7.33
CA ILE A 16 5.52 9.14 7.73
C ILE A 16 4.13 8.50 7.76
N ASP A 17 3.30 8.92 8.72
CA ASP A 17 1.90 8.47 8.88
C ASP A 17 1.70 6.95 8.94
N SER A 18 2.68 6.20 9.46
CA SER A 18 2.60 4.73 9.56
C SER A 18 1.51 4.22 10.50
N PHE A 19 1.03 5.05 11.42
CA PHE A 19 -0.09 4.75 12.30
C PHE A 19 -1.45 4.96 11.62
N VAL A 20 -1.49 5.62 10.46
CA VAL A 20 -2.73 5.84 9.70
C VAL A 20 -3.03 4.59 8.88
N THR A 21 -4.29 4.14 8.90
CA THR A 21 -4.72 2.97 8.14
C THR A 21 -5.47 3.41 6.88
N PRO A 22 -4.98 3.07 5.67
CA PRO A 22 -5.68 3.42 4.44
C PRO A 22 -6.91 2.54 4.23
N TYR A 23 -7.95 3.15 3.67
CA TYR A 23 -9.19 2.51 3.24
C TYR A 23 -9.52 2.96 1.82
N PRO A 24 -10.27 2.15 1.04
CA PRO A 24 -10.76 2.57 -0.26
C PRO A 24 -11.60 3.84 -0.20
N ASP A 25 -11.27 4.82 -1.03
CA ASP A 25 -11.99 6.08 -1.12
C ASP A 25 -12.16 6.56 -2.56
N ASP A 26 -13.06 7.52 -2.78
CA ASP A 26 -13.34 8.11 -4.09
C ASP A 26 -12.21 9.07 -4.48
N MET A 27 -11.48 8.73 -5.55
CA MET A 27 -10.37 9.54 -6.05
C MET A 27 -10.77 10.26 -7.34
N PRO A 28 -10.58 11.60 -7.45
CA PRO A 28 -10.91 12.34 -8.66
C PRO A 28 -10.22 11.75 -9.91
N GLY A 29 -11.00 11.51 -10.96
CA GLY A 29 -10.51 10.94 -12.22
C GLY A 29 -10.58 9.41 -12.31
N TYR A 30 -10.96 8.71 -11.24
CA TYR A 30 -11.17 7.25 -11.25
C TYR A 30 -12.67 6.89 -11.27
N ASP A 31 -12.99 5.82 -11.99
CA ASP A 31 -14.35 5.26 -12.12
C ASP A 31 -14.75 4.34 -10.94
N SER A 32 -13.78 4.06 -10.07
CA SER A 32 -13.87 3.11 -8.98
C SER A 32 -13.13 3.67 -7.77
N LYS A 33 -13.52 3.24 -6.56
CA LYS A 33 -12.75 3.56 -5.35
C LYS A 33 -11.30 3.12 -5.51
N VAL A 34 -10.38 3.93 -5.02
CA VAL A 34 -8.94 3.63 -5.02
C VAL A 34 -8.49 3.50 -3.58
N ILE A 35 -7.62 2.55 -3.32
CA ILE A 35 -6.84 2.54 -2.08
C ILE A 35 -5.42 3.01 -2.39
N MET A 36 -4.84 3.82 -1.51
CA MET A 36 -3.49 4.34 -1.65
C MET A 36 -2.76 4.29 -0.30
N ALA A 37 -1.54 3.79 -0.32
CA ALA A 37 -0.55 3.90 0.74
C ALA A 37 0.54 4.86 0.28
N ALA A 38 0.69 5.98 0.98
CA ALA A 38 1.49 7.13 0.57
C ALA A 38 2.08 7.88 1.77
N GLY A 39 2.63 7.16 2.75
CA GLY A 39 3.36 7.73 3.90
C GLY A 39 4.73 8.32 3.51
N ALA A 40 4.71 9.27 2.59
CA ALA A 40 5.87 9.93 2.01
C ALA A 40 6.18 11.26 2.71
N PHE A 41 7.44 11.70 2.66
CA PHE A 41 7.85 13.02 3.14
C PHE A 41 7.28 14.14 2.26
N VAL A 42 7.22 13.92 0.95
CA VAL A 42 6.59 14.85 0.00
C VAL A 42 5.23 14.29 -0.41
N GLN A 43 4.18 15.09 -0.24
CA GLN A 43 2.81 14.67 -0.53
C GLN A 43 2.67 14.23 -1.99
N GLY A 44 2.16 13.01 -2.19
CA GLY A 44 1.95 12.43 -3.53
C GLY A 44 3.22 11.97 -4.25
N SER A 45 4.36 11.93 -3.57
CA SER A 45 5.62 11.43 -4.12
C SER A 45 5.55 9.93 -4.40
N SER A 46 5.67 9.56 -5.68
CA SER A 46 5.69 8.16 -6.14
C SER A 46 7.10 7.61 -6.35
N ILE A 47 8.14 8.43 -6.15
CA ILE A 47 9.54 7.97 -6.06
C ILE A 47 9.84 7.42 -4.66
N GLU A 48 9.11 7.89 -3.66
CA GLU A 48 9.05 7.29 -2.33
C GLU A 48 8.17 6.03 -2.35
N LEU A 49 8.36 5.19 -1.33
CA LEU A 49 7.67 3.90 -1.26
C LEU A 49 6.15 4.11 -1.20
N SER A 50 5.43 3.58 -2.18
CA SER A 50 3.98 3.73 -2.27
C SER A 50 3.34 2.49 -2.90
N ALA A 51 2.05 2.30 -2.60
CA ALA A 51 1.25 1.28 -3.26
C ALA A 51 -0.22 1.69 -3.38
N ASP A 52 -0.78 1.52 -4.56
CA ASP A 52 -2.15 1.93 -4.85
C ASP A 52 -2.81 1.08 -5.94
N GLY A 53 -4.12 1.22 -6.06
CA GLY A 53 -4.86 0.65 -7.18
C GLY A 53 -6.38 0.75 -7.02
N PRO A 54 -7.12 0.59 -8.13
CA PRO A 54 -8.58 0.63 -8.11
C PRO A 54 -9.16 -0.66 -7.50
N ILE A 55 -10.16 -0.52 -6.63
CA ILE A 55 -10.92 -1.62 -6.03
C ILE A 55 -11.90 -2.20 -7.05
N ARG A 56 -11.35 -2.91 -8.01
CA ARG A 56 -12.10 -3.67 -9.03
C ARG A 56 -11.28 -4.85 -9.50
N ALA A 57 -11.94 -5.89 -10.02
CA ALA A 57 -11.24 -7.03 -10.60
C ALA A 57 -10.29 -6.58 -11.73
N PRO A 58 -9.06 -7.14 -11.81
CA PRO A 58 -8.54 -8.28 -11.04
C PRO A 58 -7.83 -7.91 -9.71
N TYR A 59 -8.11 -6.73 -9.14
CA TYR A 59 -7.56 -6.20 -7.88
C TYR A 59 -6.04 -6.00 -7.93
N ASN A 60 -5.56 -5.41 -9.02
CA ASN A 60 -4.15 -5.11 -9.21
C ASN A 60 -3.69 -4.02 -8.24
N VAL A 61 -2.53 -4.26 -7.62
CA VAL A 61 -1.77 -3.25 -6.86
C VAL A 61 -0.57 -2.82 -7.69
N TYR A 62 -0.42 -1.52 -7.85
CA TYR A 62 0.79 -0.88 -8.35
C TYR A 62 1.64 -0.55 -7.13
N PHE A 63 2.78 -1.23 -7.00
CA PHE A 63 3.76 -1.02 -5.96
C PHE A 63 5.01 -0.42 -6.61
N GLN A 64 5.41 0.77 -6.16
CA GLN A 64 6.49 1.53 -6.77
C GLN A 64 7.27 2.36 -5.77
N GLY A 65 8.40 2.88 -6.24
CA GLY A 65 9.26 3.76 -5.48
C GLY A 65 10.00 3.04 -4.36
N GLY A 66 10.65 3.85 -3.52
CA GLY A 66 11.55 3.41 -2.46
C GLY A 66 12.91 4.09 -2.61
N LEU A 67 13.15 5.09 -1.77
CA LEU A 67 14.40 5.87 -1.78
C LEU A 67 15.64 5.00 -1.52
N THR A 68 15.44 3.90 -0.79
CA THR A 68 16.48 2.90 -0.55
C THR A 68 15.90 1.51 -0.77
N TRP A 69 16.74 0.61 -1.27
CA TRP A 69 16.35 -0.78 -1.47
C TRP A 69 15.86 -1.47 -0.18
N TYR A 70 16.50 -1.14 0.96
CA TYR A 70 16.12 -1.69 2.26
C TYR A 70 14.70 -1.31 2.67
N HIS A 71 14.30 -0.06 2.40
CA HIS A 71 12.93 0.39 2.70
C HIS A 71 11.90 -0.31 1.79
N GLY A 72 12.22 -0.46 0.50
CA GLY A 72 11.38 -1.24 -0.42
C GLY A 72 11.19 -2.69 0.04
N LYS A 73 12.28 -3.36 0.45
CA LYS A 73 12.23 -4.72 0.99
C LYS A 73 11.40 -4.80 2.27
N LEU A 74 11.56 -3.85 3.20
CA LEU A 74 10.77 -3.78 4.43
C LEU A 74 9.27 -3.65 4.13
N GLY A 75 8.90 -2.80 3.16
CA GLY A 75 7.52 -2.62 2.72
C GLY A 75 6.88 -3.93 2.27
N ILE A 76 7.57 -4.69 1.41
CA ILE A 76 7.10 -6.00 0.94
C ILE A 76 6.93 -6.96 2.11
N MET A 77 7.92 -7.06 3.01
CA MET A 77 7.85 -7.95 4.18
C MET A 77 6.66 -7.59 5.09
N MET A 78 6.38 -6.31 5.32
CA MET A 78 5.21 -5.89 6.11
C MET A 78 3.88 -6.13 5.42
N SER A 79 3.84 -6.01 4.10
CA SER A 79 2.63 -6.34 3.33
C SER A 79 2.29 -7.81 3.45
N VAL A 80 3.27 -8.69 3.26
CA VAL A 80 3.10 -10.14 3.42
C VAL A 80 2.73 -10.49 4.86
N GLN A 81 3.40 -9.91 5.86
CA GLN A 81 3.09 -10.11 7.28
C GLN A 81 1.63 -9.73 7.59
N LYS A 82 1.14 -8.58 7.10
CA LYS A 82 -0.26 -8.15 7.32
C LYS A 82 -1.27 -9.05 6.64
N MET A 83 -0.94 -9.60 5.47
CA MET A 83 -1.79 -10.57 4.80
C MET A 83 -1.84 -11.89 5.57
N LEU A 84 -0.71 -12.35 6.12
CA LEU A 84 -0.63 -13.55 6.96
C LEU A 84 -1.43 -13.39 8.27
N GLU A 85 -1.28 -12.25 8.97
CA GLU A 85 -2.02 -11.94 10.20
C GLU A 85 -3.54 -11.96 10.00
N LYS A 86 -4.01 -11.60 8.79
CA LYS A 86 -5.42 -11.64 8.41
C LYS A 86 -5.87 -12.99 7.84
N GLY A 87 -4.99 -13.99 7.78
CA GLY A 87 -5.30 -15.31 7.21
C GLY A 87 -5.59 -15.30 5.71
N LEU A 88 -5.11 -14.28 4.98
CA LEU A 88 -5.36 -14.11 3.54
C LEU A 88 -4.36 -14.89 2.68
N ILE A 89 -3.26 -15.36 3.27
CA ILE A 89 -2.23 -16.20 2.64
C ILE A 89 -1.74 -17.26 3.63
N GLN A 90 -1.05 -18.28 3.10
CA GLN A 90 -0.30 -19.28 3.85
C GLN A 90 1.12 -19.33 3.28
N LEU A 91 2.11 -19.63 4.13
CA LEU A 91 3.53 -19.73 3.77
C LEU A 91 4.00 -21.18 3.70
#